data_AF-A0A5J4R033-F1
#
_entry.id   AF-A0A5J4R033-F1
#
_cell.length_a   1.000
_cell.length_b   1.000
_cell.length_c   1.000
_cell.angle_alpha   90.00
_cell.angle_beta   90.00
_cell.angle_gamma   90.00
#
_symmetry.space_group_name_H-M   'P 1'
#
loop_
_entity.id
_entity.type
_entity.pdbx_description
1 polymer ?
#
loop_
_entity_poly.entity_id
_entity_poly.type
_entity_poly.pdbx_seq_one_letter_code
_entity_poly.pdbx_strand_id
1 'polypeptide(L)'
;GYGIRVVISAFFADIFRNNALNNFVLPLVASDDFVSELFASIEKNPEMEVEINLPVQTVTNKATGRSEYFEINAYKKHCLANGLDDIDFLLANKDKIEAWEKARK
;
A
#
# COMPACT_ATOMS: atom_id res chain seq x y z
N GLY A 1 9.53 11.31 11.59
CA GLY A 1 9.15 9.89 11.81
C GLY A 1 10.21 8.98 11.20
N TYR A 2 10.27 7.72 11.62
CA TYR A 2 11.29 6.70 11.27
C TYR A 2 11.33 6.29 9.77
N GLY A 3 10.70 7.02 8.85
CA GLY A 3 10.80 6.78 7.41
C GLY A 3 10.11 5.51 6.86
N ILE A 4 9.42 4.74 7.71
CA ILE A 4 8.73 3.50 7.30
C ILE A 4 7.57 3.83 6.35
N ARG A 5 7.53 3.15 5.20
CA ARG A 5 6.49 3.29 4.17
C ARG A 5 5.61 2.06 4.03
N VAL A 6 6.15 0.89 4.34
CA VAL A 6 5.48 -0.40 4.15
C VAL A 6 5.80 -1.30 5.33
N VAL A 7 4.80 -2.04 5.81
CA VAL A 7 4.95 -3.12 6.78
C VAL A 7 4.38 -4.38 6.14
N ILE A 8 5.16 -5.44 6.07
CA ILE A 8 4.77 -6.71 5.46
C ILE A 8 4.49 -7.73 6.56
N SER A 9 3.37 -8.43 6.49
CA SER A 9 2.98 -9.47 7.44
C SER A 9 2.05 -10.49 6.78
N ALA A 10 1.94 -11.69 7.35
CA ALA A 10 0.90 -12.64 6.97
C ALA A 10 -0.51 -12.18 7.39
N PHE A 11 -0.58 -11.28 8.38
CA PHE A 11 -1.85 -10.81 8.93
C PHE A 11 -1.71 -9.45 9.62
N PHE A 12 -2.81 -8.67 9.60
CA PHE A 12 -2.97 -7.45 10.39
C PHE A 12 -4.35 -7.43 11.04
N ALA A 13 -4.41 -6.98 12.30
CA ALA A 13 -5.67 -6.61 12.92
C ALA A 13 -6.29 -5.39 12.22
N ASP A 14 -7.61 -5.37 12.06
CA ASP A 14 -8.32 -4.34 11.29
C ASP A 14 -8.04 -2.91 11.76
N ILE A 15 -7.98 -2.70 13.07
CA ILE A 15 -7.68 -1.39 13.68
C ILE A 15 -6.29 -0.90 13.25
N PHE A 16 -5.29 -1.78 13.31
CA PHE A 16 -3.93 -1.44 12.88
C PHE A 16 -3.90 -1.14 11.38
N ARG A 17 -4.56 -1.99 10.57
CA ARG A 17 -4.60 -1.82 9.11
C ARG A 17 -5.14 -0.44 8.72
N ASN A 18 -6.25 -0.02 9.34
CA ASN A 18 -6.85 1.28 9.06
C ASN A 18 -5.98 2.45 9.54
N ASN A 19 -5.42 2.35 10.74
CA ASN A 19 -4.55 3.39 11.29
C ASN A 19 -3.24 3.54 10.48
N ALA A 20 -2.67 2.44 10.00
CA ALA A 20 -1.47 2.47 9.16
C ALA A 20 -1.75 3.23 7.86
N LEU A 21 -2.84 2.88 7.17
CA LEU A 21 -3.23 3.52 5.91
C LEU A 21 -3.51 5.02 6.07
N ASN A 22 -4.15 5.42 7.17
CA ASN A 22 -4.40 6.83 7.48
C ASN A 22 -3.12 7.62 7.78
N ASN A 23 -2.04 6.93 8.17
CA ASN A 23 -0.73 7.53 8.43
C ASN A 23 0.25 7.32 7.26
N PHE A 24 -0.25 7.04 6.05
CA PHE A 24 0.55 6.80 4.85
C PHE A 24 1.57 5.64 4.98
N VAL A 25 1.23 4.63 5.77
CA VAL A 25 1.96 3.36 5.86
C VAL A 25 1.12 2.29 5.19
N LEU A 26 1.70 1.53 4.27
CA LEU A 26 1.05 0.41 3.61
C LEU A 26 1.19 -0.87 4.46
N PRO A 27 0.12 -1.37 5.11
CA PRO A 27 0.09 -2.73 5.65
C PRO A 27 -0.12 -3.72 4.49
N LEU A 28 0.96 -4.37 4.06
CA LEU A 28 0.96 -5.33 2.97
C LEU A 28 0.81 -6.75 3.52
N VAL A 29 -0.29 -7.41 3.16
CA VAL A 29 -0.49 -8.82 3.49
C VAL A 29 0.14 -9.69 2.40
N ALA A 30 1.04 -10.58 2.80
CA ALA A 30 1.64 -11.60 1.93
C ALA A 30 1.41 -12.99 2.54
N SER A 31 1.72 -14.05 1.81
CA SER A 31 1.66 -15.41 2.33
C SER A 31 2.72 -15.67 3.43
N ASP A 32 2.45 -16.61 4.33
CA ASP A 32 3.42 -17.02 5.37
C ASP A 32 4.74 -17.55 4.78
N ASP A 33 4.68 -18.24 3.64
CA ASP A 33 5.87 -18.78 2.99
C ASP A 33 6.70 -17.66 2.32
N PHE A 34 6.08 -16.62 1.77
CA PHE A 34 6.77 -15.43 1.27
C PHE A 34 7.41 -14.62 2.39
N VAL A 35 6.71 -14.41 3.50
CA VAL A 35 7.28 -13.73 4.68
C VAL A 35 8.47 -14.51 5.24
N SER A 36 8.37 -15.83 5.33
CA SER A 36 9.48 -16.69 5.77
C SER A 36 10.68 -16.62 4.81
N GLU A 37 10.43 -16.59 3.50
CA GLU A 37 11.47 -16.42 2.48
C GLU A 37 12.16 -15.06 2.55
N LEU A 38 11.41 -13.98 2.83
CA LEU A 38 11.98 -12.65 3.06
C LEU A 38 12.95 -12.67 4.24
N PHE A 39 12.56 -13.28 5.38
CA PHE A 39 13.47 -13.41 6.53
C PHE A 39 14.74 -14.16 6.17
N ALA A 40 14.65 -15.29 5.48
CA ALA A 40 15.82 -16.05 5.05
C ALA A 40 16.73 -15.24 4.09
N SER A 41 16.13 -14.40 3.24
CA SER A 41 16.87 -13.53 2.31
C SER A 41 17.61 -12.42 3.07
N ILE A 42 16.96 -11.81 4.07
CA ILE A 42 17.55 -10.78 4.95
C ILE A 42 18.67 -11.35 5.81
N GLU A 43 18.50 -12.55 6.38
CA GLU A 43 19.54 -13.23 7.15
C GLU A 43 20.81 -13.49 6.32
N LYS A 44 20.63 -13.84 5.04
CA LYS A 44 21.73 -14.07 4.11
C LYS A 44 22.39 -12.78 3.63
N ASN A 45 21.60 -11.75 3.36
CA ASN A 45 22.07 -10.43 2.94
C ASN A 45 21.17 -9.32 3.51
N PRO A 46 21.60 -8.65 4.60
CA PRO A 46 20.82 -7.56 5.20
C PRO A 46 20.58 -6.36 4.28
N GLU A 47 21.36 -6.21 3.20
CA GLU A 47 21.21 -5.15 2.20
C GLU A 47 20.31 -5.55 1.03
N MET A 48 19.66 -6.73 1.08
CA MET A 48 18.72 -7.13 0.05
C MET A 48 17.53 -6.16 -0.05
N GLU A 49 16.99 -6.03 -1.26
CA GLU A 49 15.90 -5.09 -1.54
C GLU A 49 14.56 -5.82 -1.73
N VAL A 50 13.49 -5.21 -1.22
CA VAL A 50 12.11 -5.59 -1.53
C VAL A 50 11.49 -4.49 -2.37
N GLU A 51 10.99 -4.83 -3.55
CA GLU A 51 10.33 -3.89 -4.44
C GLU A 51 8.82 -3.98 -4.27
N ILE A 52 8.18 -2.85 -4.01
CA ILE A 52 6.73 -2.75 -3.90
C ILE A 52 6.21 -1.91 -5.08
N ASN A 53 5.42 -2.53 -5.94
CA ASN A 53 4.74 -1.84 -7.03
C ASN A 53 3.27 -1.65 -6.66
N LEU A 54 2.93 -0.47 -6.13
CA LEU A 54 1.56 -0.14 -5.75
C LEU A 54 0.58 -0.09 -6.94
N PRO A 55 0.92 0.49 -8.12
CA PRO A 55 0.04 0.47 -9.29
C PRO A 55 -0.43 -0.92 -9.74
N VAL A 56 0.45 -1.91 -9.80
CA VAL A 56 0.07 -3.30 -10.16
C VAL A 56 -0.11 -4.22 -8.95
N GLN A 57 0.07 -3.69 -7.74
CA GLN A 57 -0.13 -4.35 -6.44
C GLN A 57 0.72 -5.61 -6.27
N THR A 58 2.01 -5.50 -6.57
CA THR A 58 2.96 -6.60 -6.41
C THR A 58 4.04 -6.27 -5.38
N VAL A 59 4.44 -7.28 -4.63
CA VAL A 59 5.65 -7.29 -3.80
C VAL A 59 6.64 -8.26 -4.43
N THR A 60 7.90 -7.86 -4.54
CA THR A 60 8.95 -8.69 -5.15
C THR A 60 10.17 -8.73 -4.25
N ASN A 61 10.59 -9.94 -3.90
CA ASN A 61 11.89 -10.15 -3.27
C ASN A 61 12.97 -10.09 -4.36
N LYS A 62 13.83 -9.07 -4.36
CA LYS A 62 14.85 -8.90 -5.41
C LYS A 62 15.98 -9.92 -5.32
N ALA A 63 16.17 -10.57 -4.16
CA ALA A 63 17.19 -11.60 -3.98
C ALA A 63 16.82 -12.93 -4.66
N THR A 64 15.54 -13.29 -4.69
CA THR A 64 15.04 -14.55 -5.28
C THR A 64 14.31 -14.35 -6.60
N GLY A 65 13.81 -13.14 -6.85
CA GLY A 65 12.94 -12.83 -7.98
C GLY A 65 11.48 -13.27 -7.78
N ARG A 66 11.14 -13.87 -6.63
CA ARG A 66 9.76 -14.25 -6.32
C ARG A 66 8.90 -13.00 -6.14
N SER A 67 7.69 -13.05 -6.68
CA SER A 67 6.71 -11.98 -6.55
C SER A 67 5.34 -12.52 -6.15
N GLU A 68 4.61 -11.72 -5.36
CA GLU A 68 3.22 -11.98 -4.99
C GLU A 68 2.35 -10.75 -5.21
N TYR A 69 1.06 -11.01 -5.46
CA TYR A 69 0.05 -9.97 -5.48
C TYR A 69 -0.47 -9.71 -4.07
N PHE A 70 -0.67 -8.43 -3.75
CA PHE A 70 -1.34 -8.02 -2.53
C PHE A 70 -2.61 -7.23 -2.86
N GLU A 71 -3.52 -7.15 -1.90
CA GLU A 71 -4.76 -6.40 -2.05
C GLU A 71 -4.72 -5.07 -1.30
N ILE A 72 -5.27 -4.04 -1.93
CA ILE A 72 -5.55 -2.76 -1.31
C ILE A 72 -6.81 -2.17 -1.96
N ASN A 73 -7.64 -1.47 -1.18
CA ASN A 73 -8.80 -0.81 -1.77
C ASN A 73 -8.37 0.34 -2.71
N ALA A 74 -9.16 0.58 -3.77
CA ALA A 74 -8.84 1.59 -4.77
C ALA A 74 -8.71 3.01 -4.17
N TYR A 75 -9.50 3.31 -3.14
CA TYR A 75 -9.45 4.58 -2.42
C TYR A 75 -8.10 4.82 -1.73
N LYS A 76 -7.69 3.93 -0.82
CA LYS A 76 -6.42 4.12 -0.10
C LYS A 76 -5.20 3.93 -1.00
N LYS A 77 -5.31 3.11 -2.05
CA LYS A 77 -4.31 3.06 -3.12
C LYS A 77 -4.12 4.42 -3.77
N HIS A 78 -5.20 5.11 -4.09
CA HIS A 78 -5.13 6.45 -4.68
C HIS A 78 -4.54 7.47 -3.70
N CYS A 79 -4.94 7.44 -2.42
CA CYS A 79 -4.36 8.31 -1.38
C CYS A 79 -2.85 8.09 -1.24
N LEU A 80 -2.41 6.83 -1.14
CA LEU A 80 -0.98 6.47 -1.02
C LEU A 80 -0.17 6.84 -2.27
N ALA A 81 -0.70 6.61 -3.47
CA ALA A 81 0.01 6.87 -4.72
C ALA A 81 0.23 8.37 -4.99
N ASN A 82 -0.71 9.21 -4.56
CA ASN A 82 -0.67 10.65 -4.81
C ASN A 82 -0.23 11.45 -3.59
N GLY A 83 0.03 10.80 -2.44
CA GLY A 83 0.34 11.47 -1.17
C GLY A 83 -0.82 12.36 -0.68
N LEU A 84 -2.05 12.06 -1.10
CA LEU A 84 -3.24 12.85 -0.80
C LEU A 84 -3.85 12.40 0.52
N ASP A 85 -4.14 13.34 1.41
CA ASP A 85 -4.96 13.09 2.59
C ASP A 85 -6.45 12.99 2.19
N ASP A 86 -7.27 12.40 3.06
CA ASP A 86 -8.70 12.14 2.82
C ASP A 86 -9.47 13.43 2.42
N ILE A 87 -8.97 14.62 2.83
CA ILE A 87 -9.51 15.94 2.44
C ILE A 87 -9.27 16.27 0.96
N ASP A 88 -8.07 16.02 0.44
CA ASP A 88 -7.73 16.36 -0.95
C ASP A 88 -8.48 15.46 -1.94
N PHE A 89 -8.74 14.21 -1.57
CA PHE A 89 -9.60 13.32 -2.36
C PHE A 89 -11.07 13.80 -2.40
N LEU A 90 -11.60 14.29 -1.28
CA LEU A 90 -12.94 14.87 -1.23
C LEU A 90 -13.02 16.15 -2.08
N LEU A 91 -12.00 17.02 -2.04
CA LEU A 91 -11.90 18.19 -2.90
C LEU A 91 -11.80 17.80 -4.39
N ALA A 92 -11.02 16.80 -4.75
CA ALA A 92 -10.91 16.32 -6.14
C ALA A 92 -12.22 15.71 -6.70
N ASN A 93 -13.11 15.23 -5.83
CA ASN A 93 -14.45 14.79 -6.23
C ASN A 93 -15.51 15.89 -6.15
N LYS A 94 -15.23 17.03 -5.51
CA LYS A 94 -16.13 18.18 -5.46
C LYS A 94 -16.40 18.72 -6.86
N ASP A 95 -15.39 18.78 -7.72
CA ASP A 95 -15.52 19.20 -9.11
C ASP A 95 -16.44 18.26 -9.92
N LYS A 96 -16.45 16.95 -9.61
CA LYS A 96 -17.37 15.99 -10.23
C LYS A 96 -18.81 16.17 -9.75
N ILE A 97 -19.01 16.54 -8.49
CA ILE A 97 -20.32 16.87 -7.93
C ILE A 97 -20.84 18.17 -8.59
N GLU A 98 -20.00 19.20 -8.69
CA GLU A 98 -20.36 20.46 -9.36
C GLU A 98 -20.68 20.24 -10.85
N ALA A 99 -19.92 19.40 -11.55
CA ALA A 99 -20.21 19.05 -12.94
C ALA A 99 -21.54 18.30 -13.10
N TRP A 100 -21.87 17.40 -12.17
CA TRP A 100 -23.14 16.68 -12.17
C TRP A 100 -24.33 17.61 -11.86
N GLU A 101 -24.19 18.54 -10.90
CA GLU A 101 -25.21 19.55 -10.61
C GLU A 101 -25.45 20.50 -11.78
N LYS A 102 -24.37 20.89 -12.49
CA LYS A 102 -24.45 21.78 -13.64
C LYS A 102 -25.07 21.11 -14.87
N ALA A 103 -24.94 19.79 -15.01
CA ALA A 103 -25.58 19.01 -16.07
C ALA A 103 -27.08 18.72 -15.81
N ARG A 104 -27.58 19.02 -14.60
CA ARG A 104 -29.00 18.90 -14.20
C ARG A 104 -29.78 20.22 -14.23
N LYS A 105 -29.15 21.32 -14.64
CA LYS A 105 -29.81 22.58 -15.02
C LYS A 105 -29.92 22.67 -16.54
#